data_AF-A0A233VI44-F1
#
_entry.id   AF-A0A233VI44-F1
#
_cell.length_a   1.000
_cell.length_b   1.000
_cell.length_c   1.000
_cell.angle_alpha   90.00
_cell.angle_beta   90.00
_cell.angle_gamma   90.00
#
_symmetry.space_group_name_H-M   'P 1'
#
loop_
_entity.id
_entity.type
_entity.pdbx_description
1 polymer ?
#
loop_
_entity_poly.entity_id
_entity_poly.type
_entity_poly.pdbx_seq_one_letter_code
_entity_poly.pdbx_strand_id
1 'polypeptide(L)'
;MKKENTLQEVQEQISELQQEREKCDVKLKQLQNQGKKLEKLANEKERKRRNHRLIQRGLIVERVVKNPLMFTNEEIEELLKVATHTEEYRQAYEEMINAKDMEDETDIE
;
A
#
# COMPACT_ATOMS: atom_id res chain seq x y z
N MET A 1 -41.74 -49.36 -8.44
CA MET A 1 -42.02 -48.52 -9.63
C MET A 1 -42.08 -47.02 -9.34
N LYS A 2 -43.22 -46.39 -8.97
CA LYS A 2 -43.26 -44.90 -8.84
C LYS A 2 -42.26 -44.31 -7.84
N LYS A 3 -42.14 -44.90 -6.63
CA LYS A 3 -41.19 -44.45 -5.59
C LYS A 3 -39.71 -44.72 -5.92
N GLU A 4 -39.42 -45.75 -6.72
CA GLU A 4 -38.06 -46.05 -7.19
C GLU A 4 -37.60 -45.00 -8.20
N ASN A 5 -38.47 -44.62 -9.16
CA ASN A 5 -38.15 -43.57 -10.13
C ASN A 5 -37.88 -42.22 -9.43
N THR A 6 -38.64 -41.89 -8.38
CA THR A 6 -38.42 -40.63 -7.63
C THR A 6 -37.11 -40.66 -6.83
N LEU A 7 -36.72 -41.81 -6.29
CA LEU A 7 -35.45 -41.96 -5.57
C LEU A 7 -34.26 -41.80 -6.53
N GLN A 8 -34.38 -42.36 -7.73
CA GLN A 8 -33.36 -42.29 -8.77
C GLN A 8 -33.17 -40.86 -9.29
N GLU A 9 -34.27 -40.12 -9.54
CA GLU A 9 -34.23 -38.69 -9.91
C GLU A 9 -33.56 -37.82 -8.83
N VAL A 10 -33.85 -38.07 -7.55
CA VAL A 10 -33.21 -37.33 -6.44
C VAL A 10 -31.72 -37.63 -6.35
N GLN A 11 -31.30 -38.89 -6.58
CA GLN A 11 -29.87 -39.25 -6.60
C GLN A 11 -29.12 -38.56 -7.74
N GLU A 12 -29.75 -38.43 -8.91
CA GLU A 12 -29.17 -37.75 -10.07
C GLU A 12 -29.00 -36.24 -9.79
N GLN A 13 -30.02 -35.59 -9.21
CA GLN A 13 -29.94 -34.19 -8.78
C GLN A 13 -28.86 -33.96 -7.71
N ILE A 14 -28.71 -34.87 -6.75
CA ILE A 14 -27.64 -34.78 -5.74
C ILE A 14 -26.27 -34.86 -6.41
N SER A 15 -26.09 -35.75 -7.39
CA SER A 15 -24.83 -35.89 -8.14
C SER A 15 -24.50 -34.62 -8.94
N GLU A 16 -25.49 -34.05 -9.62
CA GLU A 16 -25.34 -32.79 -10.37
C GLU A 16 -24.93 -31.63 -9.45
N LEU A 17 -25.63 -31.46 -8.33
CA LEU A 17 -25.32 -30.44 -7.34
C LEU A 17 -23.93 -30.62 -6.72
N GLN A 18 -23.49 -31.86 -6.51
CA GLN A 18 -22.13 -32.16 -6.03
C GLN A 18 -21.08 -31.75 -7.05
N GLN A 19 -21.29 -32.03 -8.34
CA GLN A 19 -20.37 -31.61 -9.40
C GLN A 19 -20.33 -30.08 -9.54
N GLU A 20 -21.47 -29.40 -9.45
CA GLU A 20 -21.53 -27.95 -9.50
C GLU A 20 -20.80 -27.32 -8.31
N ARG A 21 -21.00 -27.88 -7.10
CA ARG A 21 -20.26 -27.47 -5.90
C ARG A 21 -18.76 -27.60 -6.10
N GLU A 22 -18.28 -28.73 -6.62
CA GLU A 22 -16.84 -28.95 -6.83
C GLU A 22 -16.24 -27.94 -7.83
N LYS A 23 -16.97 -27.63 -8.92
CA LYS A 23 -16.58 -26.57 -9.86
C LYS A 23 -16.49 -25.20 -9.18
N CYS A 24 -17.48 -24.87 -8.34
CA CYS A 24 -17.49 -23.63 -7.56
C CYS A 24 -16.32 -23.57 -6.57
N ASP A 25 -16.02 -24.65 -5.86
CA ASP A 25 -14.91 -24.73 -4.90
C ASP A 25 -13.55 -24.53 -5.60
N VAL A 26 -13.36 -25.10 -6.79
CA VAL A 26 -12.16 -24.87 -7.61
C VAL A 26 -12.07 -23.40 -8.03
N LYS A 27 -13.19 -22.80 -8.48
CA LYS A 27 -13.22 -21.39 -8.89
C LYS A 27 -12.91 -20.45 -7.73
N LEU A 28 -13.43 -20.75 -6.54
CA LEU A 28 -13.19 -19.99 -5.32
C LEU A 28 -11.69 -20.01 -4.95
N LYS A 29 -11.05 -21.18 -4.99
CA LYS A 29 -9.59 -21.31 -4.78
C LYS A 29 -8.79 -20.50 -5.80
N GLN A 30 -9.20 -20.51 -7.07
CA GLN A 30 -8.54 -19.71 -8.12
C GLN A 30 -8.65 -18.21 -7.83
N LEU A 31 -9.84 -17.72 -7.50
CA LEU A 31 -10.07 -16.31 -7.16
C LEU A 31 -9.29 -15.89 -5.92
N GLN A 32 -9.24 -16.72 -4.88
CA GLN A 32 -8.42 -16.47 -3.69
C GLN A 32 -6.93 -16.34 -4.03
N ASN A 33 -6.42 -17.20 -4.91
CA ASN A 33 -5.03 -17.13 -5.38
C ASN A 33 -4.76 -15.87 -6.23
N GLN A 34 -5.73 -15.44 -7.05
CA GLN A 34 -5.65 -14.19 -7.79
C GLN A 34 -5.65 -12.98 -6.84
N GLY A 35 -6.49 -12.99 -5.80
CA GLY A 35 -6.51 -11.96 -4.76
C GLY A 35 -5.16 -11.79 -4.08
N LYS A 36 -4.54 -12.90 -3.63
CA LYS A 36 -3.19 -12.89 -3.04
C LYS A 36 -2.12 -12.33 -3.98
N LYS A 37 -2.21 -12.61 -5.28
CA LYS A 37 -1.29 -12.06 -6.28
C LYS A 37 -1.45 -10.54 -6.42
N LEU A 38 -2.69 -10.06 -6.46
CA LEU A 38 -2.99 -8.62 -6.56
C LEU A 38 -2.51 -7.86 -5.32
N GLU A 39 -2.74 -8.41 -4.13
CA GLU A 39 -2.24 -7.86 -2.86
C GLU A 39 -0.71 -7.74 -2.87
N LYS A 40 -0.02 -8.80 -3.28
CA LYS A 40 1.45 -8.78 -3.40
C LYS A 40 1.93 -7.69 -4.37
N LEU A 41 1.25 -7.52 -5.50
CA LEU A 41 1.57 -6.50 -6.50
C LEU A 41 1.35 -5.08 -5.94
N ALA A 42 0.25 -4.86 -5.21
CA ALA A 42 -0.03 -3.59 -4.55
C ALA A 42 1.08 -3.24 -3.53
N ASN A 43 1.45 -4.20 -2.69
CA ASN A 43 2.52 -4.05 -1.70
C ASN A 43 3.88 -3.78 -2.37
N GLU A 44 4.18 -4.44 -3.49
CA GLU A 44 5.37 -4.16 -4.29
C GLU A 44 5.39 -2.74 -4.86
N LYS A 45 4.27 -2.27 -5.39
CA LYS A 45 4.13 -0.91 -5.93
C LYS A 45 4.31 0.13 -4.84
N GLU A 46 3.74 -0.09 -3.66
CA GLU A 46 3.91 0.78 -2.51
C GLU A 46 5.36 0.83 -2.04
N ARG A 47 6.02 -0.34 -1.91
CA ARG A 47 7.45 -0.41 -1.56
C ARG A 47 8.32 0.35 -2.55
N LYS A 48 8.07 0.21 -3.86
CA LYS A 48 8.80 0.96 -4.90
C LYS A 48 8.61 2.48 -4.74
N ARG A 49 7.38 2.94 -4.52
CA ARG A 49 7.08 4.37 -4.29
C ARG A 49 7.77 4.88 -3.02
N ARG A 50 7.70 4.13 -1.92
CA ARG A 50 8.39 4.45 -0.66
C ARG A 50 9.89 4.54 -0.87
N ASN A 51 10.52 3.55 -1.50
CA ASN A 51 11.96 3.53 -1.73
C ASN A 51 12.40 4.68 -2.64
N HIS A 52 11.65 4.96 -3.72
CA HIS A 52 11.94 6.11 -4.57
C HIS A 52 11.92 7.43 -3.76
N ARG A 53 10.88 7.64 -2.94
CA ARG A 53 10.78 8.81 -2.06
C ARG A 53 11.94 8.90 -1.07
N LEU A 54 12.31 7.77 -0.45
CA LEU A 54 13.42 7.73 0.51
C LEU A 54 14.77 8.04 -0.14
N ILE A 55 15.02 7.51 -1.34
CA ILE A 55 16.24 7.81 -2.12
C ILE A 55 16.29 9.30 -2.48
N GLN A 56 15.21 9.86 -3.02
CA GLN A 56 15.17 11.29 -3.36
C GLN A 56 15.40 12.17 -2.13
N ARG A 57 14.81 11.83 -0.98
CA ARG A 57 15.03 12.55 0.28
C ARG A 57 16.46 12.40 0.79
N GLY A 58 17.07 11.22 0.71
CA GLY A 58 18.47 11.00 1.06
C GLY A 58 19.42 11.82 0.19
N LEU A 59 19.16 11.89 -1.12
CA LEU A 59 19.94 12.74 -2.04
C LEU A 59 19.86 14.23 -1.67
N ILE A 60 18.73 14.71 -1.15
CA ILE A 60 18.62 16.10 -0.68
C ILE A 60 19.54 16.33 0.53
N VAL A 61 19.58 15.40 1.48
CA VAL A 61 20.46 15.51 2.66
C VAL A 61 21.92 15.57 2.25
N GLU A 62 22.36 14.70 1.33
CA GLU A 62 23.73 14.70 0.78
C GLU A 62 24.12 16.04 0.12
N ARG A 63 23.16 16.78 -0.45
CA ARG A 63 23.43 18.09 -1.05
C ARG A 63 23.45 19.24 -0.05
N VAL A 64 22.63 19.17 0.99
CA VAL A 64 22.40 20.28 1.93
C VAL A 64 23.42 20.25 3.07
N VAL A 65 23.76 19.06 3.57
CA VAL A 65 24.75 18.93 4.65
C VAL A 65 26.14 19.12 4.06
N LYS A 66 26.96 19.95 4.72
CA LYS A 66 28.36 20.16 4.30
C LYS A 66 29.20 18.94 4.66
N ASN A 67 29.91 18.37 3.68
CA ASN A 67 30.74 17.18 3.84
C ASN A 67 29.97 16.00 4.49
N PRO A 68 28.84 15.58 3.93
CA PRO A 68 27.93 14.61 4.55
C PRO A 68 28.60 13.25 4.80
N LEU A 69 29.50 12.83 3.91
CA LEU A 69 30.24 11.57 3.99
C LEU A 69 31.19 11.48 5.20
N MET A 70 31.46 12.58 5.90
CA MET A 70 32.28 12.58 7.11
C MET A 70 31.50 12.12 8.34
N PHE A 71 30.17 12.08 8.26
CA PHE A 71 29.28 11.81 9.38
C PHE A 71 28.60 10.45 9.22
N THR A 72 28.36 9.76 10.34
CA THR A 72 27.50 8.57 10.34
C THR A 72 26.02 8.96 10.18
N ASN A 73 25.16 7.98 9.91
CA ASN A 73 23.72 8.23 9.81
C ASN A 73 23.15 8.81 11.11
N GLU A 74 23.66 8.36 12.25
CA GLU A 74 23.27 8.84 13.58
C GLU A 74 23.70 10.29 13.80
N GLU A 75 24.93 10.65 13.41
CA GLU A 75 25.42 12.03 13.48
C GLU A 75 24.65 12.97 12.53
N ILE A 76 24.31 12.50 11.32
CA ILE A 76 23.43 13.22 10.40
C ILE A 76 22.05 13.43 11.04
N GLU A 77 21.48 12.42 11.71
CA GLU A 77 20.21 12.54 12.41
C GLU A 77 20.28 13.57 13.54
N GLU A 78 21.36 13.59 14.33
CA GLU A 78 21.59 14.59 15.38
C GLU A 78 21.68 16.01 14.81
N LEU A 79 22.43 16.20 13.72
CA LEU A 79 22.52 17.49 13.02
C LEU A 79 21.14 17.96 12.54
N LEU A 80 20.35 17.07 11.94
CA LEU A 80 19.00 17.39 11.47
C LEU A 80 18.05 17.67 12.62
N LYS A 81 18.17 16.98 13.76
CA LYS A 81 17.41 17.33 14.98
C LYS A 81 17.75 18.74 15.42
N VAL A 82 19.02 19.11 15.54
CA VAL A 82 19.40 20.47 15.90
C VAL A 82 18.81 21.48 14.91
N ALA A 83 18.94 21.25 13.60
CA ALA A 83 18.43 22.14 12.56
C ALA A 83 16.89 22.30 12.57
N THR A 84 16.15 21.26 12.94
CA THR A 84 14.68 21.27 12.96
C THR A 84 14.06 21.80 14.26
N HIS A 85 14.88 22.09 15.28
CA HIS A 85 14.42 22.70 16.53
C HIS A 85 14.71 24.21 16.61
N THR A 86 15.33 24.80 15.59
CA THR A 86 15.59 26.24 15.58
C THR A 86 14.31 27.04 15.32
N GLU A 87 14.32 28.31 15.73
CA GLU A 87 13.17 29.20 15.53
C GLU A 87 12.94 29.48 14.04
N GLU A 88 14.03 29.63 13.27
CA GLU A 88 13.98 29.85 11.82
C GLU A 88 13.32 28.68 11.10
N TYR A 89 13.60 27.44 11.52
CA TYR A 89 12.93 26.28 10.97
C TYR A 89 11.43 26.30 11.27
N ARG A 90 11.04 26.65 12.51
CA ARG A 90 9.62 26.69 12.89
C ARG A 90 8.85 27.73 12.09
N GLN A 91 9.42 28.93 11.94
CA GLN A 91 8.82 30.00 11.13
C GLN A 91 8.68 29.57 9.67
N ALA A 92 9.74 29.04 9.05
CA ALA A 92 9.68 28.53 7.69
C ALA A 92 8.68 27.37 7.54
N TYR A 93 8.58 26.49 8.54
CA TYR A 93 7.62 25.41 8.56
C TYR A 93 6.18 25.93 8.59
N GLU A 94 5.87 26.88 9.48
CA GLU A 94 4.55 27.50 9.59
C GLU A 94 4.16 28.22 8.29
N GLU A 95 5.07 28.99 7.69
CA GLU A 95 4.85 29.63 6.39
C GLU A 95 4.54 28.60 5.29
N MET A 96 5.28 27.49 5.23
CA MET A 96 5.05 26.44 4.24
C MET A 96 3.75 25.67 4.45
N ILE A 97 3.29 25.51 5.69
CA ILE A 97 1.99 24.89 5.99
C ILE A 97 0.87 25.83 5.59
N ASN A 98 0.92 27.08 6.05
CA ASN A 98 -0.10 28.08 5.74
C ASN A 98 -0.23 28.32 4.22
N ALA A 99 0.87 28.29 3.47
CA ALA A 99 0.84 28.41 2.02
C ALA A 99 0.08 27.25 1.33
N LYS A 100 0.15 26.03 1.88
CA LYS A 100 -0.55 24.86 1.32
C LYS A 100 -2.02 24.85 1.69
N ASP A 101 -2.35 25.27 2.91
CA ASP A 101 -3.74 25.39 3.34
C ASP A 101 -4.50 26.43 2.50
N MET A 102 -3.81 27.48 2.03
CA MET A 102 -4.35 28.48 1.12
C MET A 102 -4.58 27.94 -0.31
N GLU A 103 -3.69 27.07 -0.82
CA GLU A 103 -3.88 26.44 -2.14
C GLU A 103 -5.13 25.53 -2.17
N ASP A 104 -5.36 24.76 -1.09
CA ASP A 104 -6.54 23.89 -0.94
C ASP A 104 -7.87 24.68 -0.81
N GLU A 105 -7.84 25.93 -0.32
CA GLU A 105 -9.01 26.82 -0.27
C GLU A 105 -9.33 27.45 -1.65
N THR A 106 -8.32 27.66 -2.50
CA THR A 106 -8.48 28.30 -3.82
C THR A 106 -9.00 27.36 -4.93
N ASP A 107 -8.98 26.04 -4.70
CA ASP A 107 -9.46 25.03 -5.66
C ASP A 107 -10.98 24.70 -5.51
N ILE A 108 -11.75 25.53 -4.79
CA ILE A 108 -13.20 25.33 -4.54
C ILE A 108 -14.13 26.12 -5.51
N GLU A 109 -13.61 26.87 -6.50
CA GLU A 109 -14.44 27.50 -7.56
C GLU A 109 -14.65 26.63 -8.81
#